data_AF-A0A971UR71-F1
#
_entry.id   AF-A0A971UR71-F1
#
_cell.length_a   1.000
_cell.length_b   1.000
_cell.length_c   1.000
_cell.angle_alpha   90.00
_cell.angle_beta   90.00
_cell.angle_gamma   90.00
#
_symmetry.space_group_name_H-M   'P 1'
#
loop_
_entity.id
_entity.type
_entity.pdbx_description
1 polymer ?
#
loop_
_entity_poly.entity_id
_entity_poly.type
_entity_poly.pdbx_seq_one_letter_code
_entity_poly.pdbx_strand_id
1 'polypeptide(L)'
;MELDHLDNIAASAFDGYLVRKDLVRRYSRQYPVPTYVVEFLLGRYCATVDEQEIEEGLKVVERQLQDRTIRTSEQELFKARARDKGSVKLIDIVKARLDSKTDSFLVELPSLGIKDVRIADALVHEHERMLTDGFYAEVTLSYDAAIAEEKYGRPFAIESLRAIQLSKSDVVAT
;
A
#
# COMPACT_ATOMS: atom_id res chain seq x y z
N MET A 1 -27.04 -13.04 1.01
CA MET A 1 -27.05 -13.29 2.48
C MET A 1 -28.09 -12.36 3.08
N GLU A 2 -28.92 -12.81 4.01
CA GLU A 2 -29.95 -11.94 4.60
C GLU A 2 -29.32 -11.06 5.70
N LEU A 3 -29.46 -9.73 5.58
CA LEU A 3 -28.95 -8.77 6.58
C LEU A 3 -29.82 -8.83 7.83
N ASP A 4 -29.19 -8.92 9.00
CA ASP A 4 -29.94 -8.90 10.26
C ASP A 4 -30.38 -7.47 10.64
N HIS A 5 -31.11 -7.34 11.76
CA HIS A 5 -31.60 -6.02 12.19
C HIS A 5 -30.47 -5.00 12.45
N LEU A 6 -29.35 -5.44 13.02
CA LEU A 6 -28.20 -4.56 13.30
C LEU A 6 -27.47 -4.20 12.01
N ASP A 7 -27.33 -5.14 11.09
CA ASP A 7 -26.74 -4.90 9.77
C ASP A 7 -27.53 -3.83 9.01
N ASN A 8 -28.87 -3.92 9.03
CA ASN A 8 -29.73 -2.93 8.38
C ASN A 8 -29.61 -1.54 9.01
N ILE A 9 -29.57 -1.45 10.35
CA ILE A 9 -29.32 -0.17 11.05
C ILE A 9 -27.96 0.38 10.65
N ALA A 10 -26.91 -0.44 10.70
CA ALA A 10 -25.55 -0.03 10.38
C ALA A 10 -25.43 0.43 8.93
N ALA A 11 -26.09 -0.25 7.99
CA ALA A 11 -26.10 0.12 6.58
C ALA A 11 -26.77 1.47 6.35
N SER A 12 -27.89 1.72 7.05
CA SER A 12 -28.58 3.01 6.96
C SER A 12 -27.79 4.17 7.58
N ALA A 13 -27.03 3.91 8.65
CA ALA A 13 -26.31 4.94 9.40
C ALA A 13 -24.89 5.22 8.87
N PHE A 14 -24.27 4.22 8.22
CA PHE A 14 -22.85 4.22 7.84
C PHE A 14 -22.63 3.76 6.39
N ASP A 15 -23.52 4.18 5.48
CA ASP A 15 -23.38 3.91 4.05
C ASP A 15 -22.02 4.40 3.53
N GLY A 16 -21.33 3.59 2.73
CA GLY A 16 -19.96 3.88 2.29
C GLY A 16 -18.86 3.64 3.34
N TYR A 17 -19.19 3.23 4.57
CA TYR A 17 -18.21 2.98 5.64
C TYR A 17 -18.26 1.56 6.22
N LEU A 18 -19.18 0.71 5.74
CA LEU A 18 -19.26 -0.68 6.17
C LEU A 18 -18.24 -1.57 5.47
N VAL A 19 -17.64 -2.49 6.24
CA VAL A 19 -16.73 -3.51 5.71
C VAL A 19 -17.17 -4.88 6.18
N ARG A 20 -17.45 -5.76 5.22
CA ARG A 20 -17.83 -7.14 5.45
C ARG A 20 -16.66 -7.98 5.96
N LYS A 21 -16.72 -8.38 7.24
CA LYS A 21 -15.63 -9.12 7.92
C LYS A 21 -15.43 -10.54 7.39
N ASP A 22 -16.46 -11.17 6.84
CA ASP A 22 -16.34 -12.46 6.17
C ASP A 22 -15.44 -12.36 4.92
N LEU A 23 -15.59 -11.29 4.13
CA LEU A 23 -14.72 -11.02 2.99
C LEU A 23 -13.29 -10.74 3.43
N VAL A 24 -13.08 -9.94 4.48
CA VAL A 24 -11.74 -9.68 5.04
C VAL A 24 -11.02 -10.99 5.35
N ARG A 25 -11.68 -11.91 6.07
CA ARG A 25 -11.12 -13.22 6.45
C ARG A 25 -10.72 -14.07 5.25
N ARG A 26 -11.45 -13.97 4.13
CA ARG A 26 -11.14 -14.69 2.87
C ARG A 26 -9.78 -14.28 2.33
N TYR A 27 -9.43 -12.99 2.34
CA TYR A 27 -8.22 -12.46 1.71
C TYR A 27 -7.02 -12.34 2.68
N SER A 28 -7.22 -12.10 3.98
CA SER A 28 -6.14 -11.84 4.95
C SER A 28 -5.07 -12.93 5.07
N ARG A 29 -5.37 -14.18 4.68
CA ARG A 29 -4.40 -15.31 4.75
C ARG A 29 -3.79 -15.66 3.41
N GLN A 30 -4.25 -15.04 2.32
CA GLN A 30 -3.81 -15.39 0.96
C GLN A 30 -2.64 -14.55 0.49
N TYR A 31 -2.53 -13.30 0.96
CA TYR A 31 -1.54 -12.32 0.52
C TYR A 31 -0.58 -11.96 1.67
N PRO A 32 0.69 -11.64 1.36
CA PRO A 32 1.71 -11.32 2.37
C PRO A 32 1.56 -9.87 2.89
N VAL A 33 0.35 -9.49 3.30
CA VAL A 33 0.06 -8.17 3.87
C VAL A 33 -0.80 -8.29 5.15
N PRO A 34 -0.72 -7.33 6.08
CA PRO A 34 -1.56 -7.32 7.27
C PRO A 34 -3.05 -7.24 6.94
N THR A 35 -3.89 -7.79 7.83
CA THR A 35 -5.36 -7.75 7.70
C THR A 35 -5.91 -6.35 7.46
N TYR A 36 -5.35 -5.34 8.12
CA TYR A 36 -5.85 -3.97 8.00
C TYR A 36 -5.64 -3.37 6.58
N VAL A 37 -4.64 -3.84 5.83
CA VAL A 37 -4.43 -3.46 4.43
C VAL A 37 -5.56 -3.99 3.55
N VAL A 38 -5.96 -5.25 3.80
CA VAL A 38 -7.11 -5.88 3.14
C VAL A 38 -8.40 -5.15 3.50
N GLU A 39 -8.58 -4.79 4.78
CA GLU A 39 -9.74 -4.01 5.25
C GLU A 39 -9.83 -2.66 4.56
N PHE A 40 -8.70 -1.95 4.40
CA PHE A 40 -8.65 -0.68 3.69
C PHE A 40 -9.08 -0.82 2.22
N LEU A 41 -8.57 -1.84 1.52
CA LEU A 41 -8.94 -2.07 0.12
C LEU A 41 -10.41 -2.43 -0.02
N LEU A 42 -10.93 -3.31 0.84
CA LEU A 42 -12.34 -3.67 0.86
C LEU A 42 -13.23 -2.47 1.22
N GLY A 43 -12.84 -1.65 2.20
CA GLY A 43 -13.58 -0.42 2.52
C GLY A 43 -13.56 0.62 1.41
N ARG A 44 -12.57 0.57 0.51
CA ARG A 44 -12.50 1.48 -0.63
C ARG A 44 -13.35 1.05 -1.83
N TYR A 45 -13.48 -0.25 -2.06
CA TYR A 45 -14.13 -0.78 -3.28
C TYR A 45 -15.42 -1.57 -3.01
N CYS A 46 -15.67 -1.98 -1.77
CA CYS A 46 -16.78 -2.85 -1.37
C CYS A 46 -17.61 -2.27 -0.20
N ALA A 47 -17.51 -0.96 0.05
CA ALA A 47 -18.29 -0.32 1.11
C ALA A 47 -19.71 0.00 0.65
N THR A 48 -20.46 -1.05 0.37
CA THR A 48 -21.84 -1.05 -0.11
C THR A 48 -22.51 -2.33 0.38
N VAL A 49 -23.85 -2.36 0.39
CA VAL A 49 -24.64 -3.55 0.70
C VAL A 49 -25.20 -4.22 -0.56
N ASP A 50 -25.04 -3.61 -1.73
CA ASP A 50 -25.42 -4.20 -3.01
C ASP A 50 -24.48 -5.36 -3.36
N GLU A 51 -25.03 -6.57 -3.53
CA GLU A 51 -24.24 -7.77 -3.80
C GLU A 51 -23.49 -7.69 -5.15
N GLN A 52 -24.03 -7.00 -6.16
CA GLN A 52 -23.39 -6.84 -7.47
C GLN A 52 -22.20 -5.89 -7.38
N GLU A 53 -22.38 -4.74 -6.73
CA GLU A 53 -21.29 -3.77 -6.52
C GLU A 53 -20.17 -4.38 -5.67
N ILE A 54 -20.52 -5.17 -4.64
CA ILE A 54 -19.54 -5.92 -3.85
C ILE A 54 -18.74 -6.87 -4.76
N GLU A 55 -19.38 -7.63 -5.64
CA GLU A 55 -18.70 -8.59 -6.51
C GLU A 55 -17.73 -7.89 -7.49
N GLU A 56 -18.13 -6.76 -8.06
CA GLU A 56 -17.27 -5.92 -8.89
C GLU A 56 -16.08 -5.36 -8.10
N GLY A 57 -16.34 -4.82 -6.91
CA GLY A 57 -15.32 -4.32 -6.01
C GLY A 57 -14.30 -5.40 -5.61
N LEU A 58 -14.78 -6.62 -5.36
CA LEU A 58 -13.93 -7.77 -5.01
C LEU A 58 -12.97 -8.13 -6.14
N LYS A 59 -13.41 -8.07 -7.41
CA LYS A 59 -12.53 -8.29 -8.57
C LYS A 59 -11.41 -7.26 -8.63
N VAL A 60 -11.71 -6.00 -8.29
CA VAL A 60 -10.70 -4.92 -8.22
C VAL A 60 -9.72 -5.19 -7.09
N VAL A 61 -10.20 -5.54 -5.89
CA VAL A 61 -9.36 -5.82 -4.71
C VAL A 61 -8.44 -7.01 -4.97
N GLU A 62 -8.98 -8.11 -5.51
CA GLU A 62 -8.20 -9.30 -5.83
C GLU A 62 -7.09 -9.00 -6.83
N ARG A 63 -7.42 -8.29 -7.92
CA ARG A 63 -6.43 -7.87 -8.90
C ARG A 63 -5.34 -7.01 -8.28
N GLN A 64 -5.68 -6.03 -7.43
CA GLN A 64 -4.66 -5.18 -6.80
C GLN A 64 -3.77 -5.94 -5.83
N LEU A 65 -4.33 -6.85 -5.04
CA LEU A 65 -3.54 -7.69 -4.14
C LEU A 65 -2.60 -8.61 -4.93
N GLN A 66 -3.07 -9.24 -6.01
CA GLN A 66 -2.24 -10.09 -6.89
C GLN A 66 -1.13 -9.30 -7.58
N ASP A 67 -1.45 -8.14 -8.15
CA ASP A 67 -0.52 -7.38 -8.98
C ASP A 67 0.53 -6.61 -8.16
N ARG A 68 0.24 -6.31 -6.88
CA ARG A 68 1.03 -5.34 -6.09
C ARG A 68 1.62 -5.91 -4.81
N THR A 69 1.20 -7.07 -4.34
CA THR A 69 1.86 -7.73 -3.20
C THR A 69 2.96 -8.65 -3.71
N ILE A 70 4.07 -8.72 -2.98
CA ILE A 70 5.27 -9.42 -3.44
C ILE A 70 5.55 -10.58 -2.48
N ARG A 71 5.62 -11.80 -3.01
CA ARG A 71 6.11 -12.95 -2.25
C ARG A 71 7.63 -12.99 -2.28
N THR A 72 8.25 -13.59 -1.27
CA THR A 72 9.72 -13.72 -1.18
C THR A 72 10.34 -14.35 -2.44
N SER A 73 9.64 -15.24 -3.14
CA SER A 73 10.10 -15.86 -4.38
C SER A 73 10.05 -14.95 -5.62
N GLU A 74 9.38 -13.79 -5.54
CA GLU A 74 9.06 -12.93 -6.69
C GLU A 74 9.81 -11.58 -6.66
N GLN A 75 10.68 -11.37 -5.67
CA GLN A 75 11.39 -10.10 -5.46
C GLN A 75 12.18 -9.64 -6.70
N GLU A 76 13.01 -10.54 -7.25
CA GLU A 76 13.83 -10.23 -8.42
C GLU A 76 12.97 -10.01 -9.68
N LEU A 77 11.83 -10.68 -9.78
CA LEU A 77 10.89 -10.46 -10.89
C LEU A 77 10.29 -9.05 -10.85
N PHE A 78 9.94 -8.55 -9.66
CA PHE A 78 9.46 -7.17 -9.52
C PHE A 78 10.54 -6.13 -9.79
N LYS A 79 11.78 -6.36 -9.34
CA LYS A 79 12.93 -5.48 -9.66
C LYS A 79 13.21 -5.44 -11.16
N ALA A 80 13.20 -6.59 -11.82
CA ALA A 80 13.36 -6.68 -13.28
C ALA A 80 12.25 -5.93 -14.01
N ARG A 81 10.98 -6.10 -13.58
CA ARG A 81 9.85 -5.35 -14.15
C ARG A 81 9.99 -3.84 -13.98
N ALA A 82 10.47 -3.37 -12.82
CA ALA A 82 10.73 -1.95 -12.59
C ALA A 82 11.80 -1.42 -13.55
N ARG A 83 12.88 -2.18 -13.75
CA ARG A 83 13.93 -1.87 -14.72
C ARG A 83 13.41 -1.82 -16.16
N ASP A 84 12.63 -2.83 -16.57
CA ASP A 84 12.19 -2.96 -17.96
C ASP A 84 11.09 -1.97 -18.33
N LYS A 85 10.19 -1.64 -17.38
CA LYS A 85 9.04 -0.76 -17.61
C LYS A 85 9.28 0.68 -17.15
N GLY A 86 10.38 0.96 -16.47
CA GLY A 86 10.69 2.23 -15.83
C GLY A 86 9.99 2.43 -14.48
N SER A 87 8.80 1.87 -14.27
CA SER A 87 8.14 1.88 -12.96
C SER A 87 7.20 0.71 -12.72
N VAL A 88 6.96 0.40 -11.45
CA VAL A 88 6.01 -0.60 -10.96
C VAL A 88 5.24 -0.07 -9.76
N LYS A 89 4.06 -0.62 -9.52
CA LYS A 89 3.27 -0.35 -8.31
C LYS A 89 3.33 -1.56 -7.39
N LEU A 90 3.54 -1.32 -6.10
CA LEU A 90 3.52 -2.34 -5.07
C LEU A 90 2.82 -1.85 -3.80
N ILE A 91 2.47 -2.78 -2.91
CA ILE A 91 2.02 -2.51 -1.56
C ILE A 91 3.10 -3.03 -0.62
N ASP A 92 3.69 -2.13 0.17
CA ASP A 92 4.74 -2.48 1.12
C ASP A 92 4.71 -1.57 2.34
N ILE A 93 5.36 -1.99 3.41
CA ILE A 93 5.68 -1.09 4.51
C ILE A 93 6.82 -0.17 4.09
N VAL A 94 6.59 1.13 4.21
CA VAL A 94 7.55 2.18 3.90
C VAL A 94 8.18 2.64 5.20
N LYS A 95 9.51 2.47 5.29
CA LYS A 95 10.33 3.01 6.37
C LYS A 95 11.43 3.86 5.77
N ALA A 96 11.71 5.02 6.35
CA ALA A 96 12.76 5.89 5.92
C ALA A 96 13.77 6.15 7.03
N ARG A 97 14.98 6.53 6.63
CA ARG A 97 16.04 6.98 7.53
C ARG A 97 16.84 8.11 6.87
N LEU A 98 17.42 8.98 7.69
CA LEU A 98 18.41 9.94 7.22
C LEU A 98 19.76 9.23 6.97
N ASP A 99 20.32 9.40 5.78
CA ASP A 99 21.68 8.99 5.44
C ASP A 99 22.63 10.18 5.59
N SER A 100 23.23 10.33 6.77
CA SER A 100 24.13 11.45 7.10
C SER A 100 25.37 11.58 6.21
N LYS A 101 25.72 10.53 5.47
CA LYS A 101 26.84 10.54 4.51
C LYS A 101 26.52 11.31 3.23
N THR A 102 25.26 11.26 2.81
CA THR A 102 24.80 11.86 1.55
C THR A 102 23.80 12.99 1.77
N ASP A 103 23.49 13.30 3.03
CA ASP A 103 22.49 14.28 3.44
C ASP A 103 21.16 14.08 2.72
N SER A 104 20.70 12.83 2.66
CA SER A 104 19.48 12.44 1.96
C SER A 104 18.68 11.40 2.73
N PHE A 105 17.37 11.36 2.51
CA PHE A 105 16.53 10.29 3.04
C PHE A 105 16.56 9.05 2.15
N LEU A 106 16.56 7.88 2.79
CA LEU A 106 16.49 6.59 2.11
C LEU A 106 15.38 5.74 2.67
N VAL A 107 14.68 5.08 1.76
CA VAL A 107 13.56 4.19 2.04
C VAL A 107 14.00 2.73 2.00
N GLU A 108 13.52 1.97 2.96
CA GLU A 108 13.52 0.51 2.98
C GLU A 108 12.15 -0.01 2.52
N LEU A 109 12.18 -0.92 1.54
CA LEU A 109 11.04 -1.69 1.04
C LEU A 109 11.31 -3.18 1.32
N PRO A 110 10.88 -3.70 2.48
CA PRO A 110 11.19 -5.07 2.91
C PRO A 110 10.71 -6.13 1.94
N SER A 111 9.58 -5.93 1.27
CA SER A 111 9.03 -6.90 0.33
C SER A 111 9.92 -7.09 -0.89
N LEU A 112 10.75 -6.10 -1.23
CA LEU A 112 11.77 -6.17 -2.28
C LEU A 112 13.20 -6.43 -1.75
N GLY A 113 13.41 -6.39 -0.44
CA GLY A 113 14.73 -6.56 0.17
C GLY A 113 15.72 -5.44 -0.15
N ILE A 114 15.23 -4.22 -0.44
CA ILE A 114 16.06 -3.04 -0.77
C ILE A 114 15.96 -1.98 0.35
N LYS A 115 17.07 -1.31 0.66
CA LYS A 115 17.22 -0.46 1.86
C LYS A 115 17.73 0.97 1.58
N ASP A 116 17.91 1.26 0.31
CA ASP A 116 18.57 2.45 -0.21
C ASP A 116 17.78 3.02 -1.40
N VAL A 117 16.45 2.93 -1.32
CA VAL A 117 15.56 3.54 -2.30
C VAL A 117 15.55 5.05 -2.08
N ARG A 118 15.77 5.82 -3.14
CA ARG A 118 15.73 7.28 -3.07
C ARG A 118 14.30 7.77 -2.83
N ILE A 119 14.15 8.87 -2.12
CA ILE A 119 12.87 9.56 -1.94
C ILE A 119 13.12 11.07 -1.87
N ALA A 120 12.16 11.87 -2.32
CA ALA A 120 12.24 13.33 -2.19
C ALA A 120 11.93 13.77 -0.75
N ASP A 121 12.69 14.73 -0.22
CA ASP A 121 12.52 15.28 1.13
C ASP A 121 11.09 15.75 1.39
N ALA A 122 10.47 16.41 0.41
CA ALA A 122 9.08 16.86 0.52
C ALA A 122 8.10 15.71 0.82
N LEU A 123 8.30 14.54 0.21
CA LEU A 123 7.46 13.36 0.41
C LEU A 123 7.69 12.73 1.79
N VAL A 124 8.90 12.84 2.34
CA VAL A 124 9.21 12.42 3.70
C VAL A 124 8.53 13.34 4.72
N HIS A 125 8.60 14.64 4.52
CA HIS A 125 7.97 15.64 5.39
C HIS A 125 6.44 15.59 5.35
N GLU A 126 5.83 15.26 4.21
CA GLU A 126 4.39 15.01 4.12
C GLU A 126 3.96 13.77 4.92
N HIS A 127 4.90 12.85 5.17
CA HIS A 127 4.63 11.52 5.71
C HIS A 127 5.62 11.11 6.80
N GLU A 128 5.85 11.98 7.79
CA GLU A 128 6.90 11.82 8.82
C GLU A 128 6.87 10.47 9.56
N ARG A 129 5.73 9.79 9.61
CA ARG A 129 5.58 8.44 10.16
C ARG A 129 6.51 7.40 9.51
N MET A 130 6.99 7.63 8.29
CA MET A 130 8.01 6.75 7.69
C MET A 130 9.34 6.78 8.46
N LEU A 131 9.65 7.87 9.16
CA LEU A 131 10.87 8.03 9.97
C LEU A 131 10.78 7.36 11.35
N THR A 132 9.62 6.82 11.72
CA THR A 132 9.41 6.12 13.01
C THR A 132 9.16 4.62 12.77
N ASP A 133 7.94 4.14 12.96
CA ASP A 133 7.59 2.72 12.82
C ASP A 133 7.30 2.32 11.36
N GLY A 134 7.20 3.30 10.46
CA GLY A 134 6.74 3.11 9.10
C GLY A 134 5.22 2.96 9.00
N PHE A 135 4.75 2.80 7.77
CA PHE A 135 3.35 2.52 7.46
C PHE A 135 3.23 1.80 6.13
N TYR A 136 2.17 1.01 5.94
CA TYR A 136 1.90 0.40 4.64
C TYR A 136 1.41 1.45 3.66
N ALA A 137 1.86 1.37 2.41
CA ALA A 137 1.45 2.29 1.37
C ALA A 137 1.30 1.58 0.02
N GLU A 138 0.44 2.11 -0.83
CA GLU A 138 0.53 1.87 -2.28
C GLU A 138 1.69 2.72 -2.80
N VAL A 139 2.77 2.10 -3.25
CA VAL A 139 4.02 2.75 -3.69
C VAL A 139 4.15 2.63 -5.21
N THR A 140 4.51 3.73 -5.87
CA THR A 140 5.05 3.72 -7.24
C THR A 140 6.57 3.77 -7.15
N LEU A 141 7.22 2.66 -7.49
CA LEU A 141 8.66 2.50 -7.50
C LEU A 141 9.17 2.68 -8.93
N SER A 142 10.02 3.68 -9.15
CA SER A 142 10.69 3.89 -10.43
C SER A 142 12.11 3.35 -10.42
N TYR A 143 12.64 3.08 -11.61
CA TYR A 143 14.01 2.68 -11.86
C TYR A 143 14.65 3.62 -12.89
N ASP A 144 15.79 4.19 -12.54
CA ASP A 144 16.59 5.05 -13.42
C ASP A 144 17.88 4.34 -13.83
N ALA A 145 17.99 4.02 -15.13
CA ALA A 145 19.15 3.33 -15.70
C ALA A 145 20.40 4.22 -15.77
N ALA A 146 20.25 5.54 -15.93
CA ALA A 146 21.41 6.44 -15.97
C ALA A 146 22.08 6.50 -14.60
N ILE A 147 21.29 6.53 -13.53
CA ILE A 147 21.79 6.47 -12.15
C ILE A 147 22.42 5.10 -11.86
N ALA A 148 21.94 4.02 -12.48
CA ALA A 148 22.56 2.70 -12.31
C ALA A 148 24.02 2.62 -12.80
N GLU A 149 24.41 3.49 -13.74
CA GLU A 149 25.78 3.56 -14.28
C GLU A 149 26.72 4.42 -13.42
N GLU A 150 26.17 5.19 -12.47
CA GLU A 150 26.94 6.04 -11.57
C GLU A 150 27.68 5.22 -10.51
N LYS A 151 28.84 5.74 -10.09
CA LYS A 151 29.60 5.15 -8.98
C LYS A 151 28.79 5.31 -7.68
N TYR A 152 28.29 4.19 -7.14
CA TYR A 152 27.38 4.13 -5.99
C TYR A 152 25.95 4.62 -6.27
N GLY A 153 25.52 4.62 -7.53
CA GLY A 153 24.18 5.00 -7.90
C GLY A 153 23.10 4.10 -7.29
N ARG A 154 22.00 4.72 -6.86
CA ARG A 154 20.82 4.06 -6.28
C ARG A 154 19.68 4.14 -7.30
N PRO A 155 19.52 3.19 -8.23
CA PRO A 155 18.62 3.39 -9.37
C PRO A 155 17.14 3.42 -8.98
N PHE A 156 16.76 2.78 -7.88
CA PHE A 156 15.38 2.76 -7.38
C PHE A 156 15.01 4.06 -6.67
N ALA A 157 13.83 4.60 -6.99
CA ALA A 157 13.25 5.75 -6.31
C ALA A 157 11.75 5.60 -6.05
N ILE A 158 11.28 6.17 -4.95
CA ILE A 158 9.85 6.38 -4.70
C ILE A 158 9.40 7.57 -5.53
N GLU A 159 8.60 7.33 -6.56
CA GLU A 159 8.02 8.38 -7.39
C GLU A 159 6.79 9.00 -6.72
N SER A 160 5.96 8.15 -6.13
CA SER A 160 4.79 8.55 -5.35
C SER A 160 4.39 7.44 -4.38
N LEU A 161 3.71 7.80 -3.31
CA LEU A 161 3.11 6.84 -2.40
C LEU A 161 1.74 7.32 -1.92
N ARG A 162 0.89 6.38 -1.54
CA ARG A 162 -0.38 6.65 -0.86
C ARG A 162 -0.44 5.79 0.39
N ALA A 163 -0.43 6.43 1.55
CA ALA A 163 -0.56 5.72 2.81
C ALA A 163 -1.86 4.90 2.88
N ILE A 164 -1.72 3.64 3.28
CA ILE A 164 -2.82 2.73 3.59
C ILE A 164 -3.09 2.85 5.08
N GLN A 165 -4.27 3.36 5.40
CA GLN A 165 -4.76 3.57 6.76
C GLN A 165 -3.84 4.48 7.60
N LEU A 166 -3.97 5.78 7.37
CA LEU A 166 -3.71 6.76 8.40
C LEU A 166 -5.02 6.98 9.15
N SER A 167 -5.09 6.54 10.40
CA SER A 167 -6.09 7.05 11.33
C SER A 167 -5.91 8.57 11.36
N LYS A 168 -6.84 9.30 10.75
CA LYS A 168 -6.98 10.73 11.04
C LYS A 168 -7.51 10.81 12.46
N SER A 169 -6.79 11.51 13.33
CA SER A 169 -7.21 11.74 14.71
C SER A 169 -8.52 12.53 14.78
N ASP A 170 -8.86 13.26 13.72
CA ASP A 170 -10.00 14.18 13.64
C ASP A 170 -11.12 13.63 12.76
N VAL A 171 -11.78 12.55 13.18
CA VAL A 171 -13.02 12.08 12.52
C VAL A 171 -14.27 12.66 13.18
N VAL A 172 -14.14 13.24 14.37
CA VAL A 172 -15.24 13.94 15.06
C VAL A 172 -14.91 15.43 15.06
N ALA A 173 -15.60 16.20 14.22
CA ALA A 173 -15.63 17.65 14.40
C ALA A 173 -16.24 17.92 15.79
N THR A 174 -15.49 18.59 16.65
CA THR A 174 -15.99 19.07 17.95
C THR A 174 -16.92 20.24 17.75
#